data_AF-A0A395YKX3-F1
#
_entry.id   AF-A0A395YKX3-F1
#
_cell.length_a   1.000
_cell.length_b   1.000
_cell.length_c   1.000
_cell.angle_alpha   90.00
_cell.angle_beta   90.00
_cell.angle_gamma   90.00
#
_symmetry.space_group_name_H-M   'P 1'
#
loop_
_entity.id
_entity.type
_entity.pdbx_description
1 polymer ?
#
loop_
_entity_poly.entity_id
_entity_poly.type
_entity_poly.pdbx_seq_one_letter_code
_entity_poly.pdbx_strand_id
1 'polypeptide(L)'
;MFFYLRRVARELNGGKVYGERVLIETLNRKPENADEFYNEIEEYCRKNHKELEFVEKAVPALVRIDGRIHRVELRFFYVTYVLKFTQLPGKVDEEP
;
A
#
# COMPACT_ATOMS: atom_id res chain seq x y z
N MET A 1 1.11 -15.31 17.67
CA MET A 1 2.41 -15.17 16.96
C MET A 1 2.33 -14.09 15.86
N PHE A 2 1.96 -12.85 16.18
CA PHE A 2 1.74 -11.76 15.17
C PHE A 2 2.64 -10.52 15.37
N PHE A 3 3.29 -10.39 16.53
CA PHE A 3 4.08 -9.20 16.88
C PHE A 3 5.40 -9.10 16.12
N TYR A 4 5.99 -10.23 15.72
CA TYR A 4 7.28 -10.25 15.02
C TYR A 4 7.18 -9.66 13.62
N LEU A 5 6.11 -9.99 12.87
CA LEU A 5 5.91 -9.53 11.50
C LEU A 5 5.53 -8.04 11.42
N ARG A 6 4.73 -7.54 12.37
CA ARG A 6 4.41 -6.11 12.47
C ARG A 6 5.67 -5.27 12.73
N ARG A 7 6.64 -5.83 13.45
CA ARG A 7 7.95 -5.21 13.68
C ARG A 7 8.79 -5.16 12.40
N VAL A 8 8.84 -6.25 11.64
CA VAL A 8 9.57 -6.32 10.35
C VAL A 8 8.99 -5.36 9.32
N ALA A 9 7.67 -5.29 9.17
CA ALA A 9 7.04 -4.32 8.26
C ALA A 9 7.37 -2.87 8.65
N ARG A 10 7.35 -2.55 9.95
CA ARG A 10 7.73 -1.23 10.46
C ARG A 10 9.21 -0.91 10.24
N GLU A 11 10.09 -1.89 10.38
CA GLU A 11 11.54 -1.74 10.13
C GLU A 11 11.83 -1.55 8.64
N LEU A 12 11.11 -2.25 7.74
CA LEU A 12 11.21 -2.06 6.29
C LEU A 12 10.65 -0.70 5.83
N ASN A 13 9.54 -0.25 6.41
CA ASN A 13 8.95 1.06 6.10
C ASN A 13 9.81 2.24 6.64
N GLY A 14 10.72 1.98 7.59
CA GLY A 14 11.65 2.97 8.13
C GLY A 14 12.94 3.15 7.30
N GLY A 15 13.25 2.19 6.42
CA GLY A 15 14.39 2.28 5.52
C GLY A 15 14.06 3.15 4.31
N LYS A 16 14.67 4.34 4.23
CA LYS A 16 14.73 5.12 2.99
C LYS A 16 15.49 4.31 1.93
N VAL A 17 14.80 3.44 1.21
CA VAL A 17 15.28 2.92 -0.07
C VAL A 17 15.14 4.08 -1.05
N TYR A 18 16.27 4.48 -1.64
CA TYR A 18 16.42 5.62 -2.56
C TYR A 18 15.21 5.78 -3.49
N GLY A 19 14.53 6.93 -3.42
CA GLY A 19 13.55 7.39 -4.41
C GLY A 19 12.11 6.88 -4.25
N GLU A 20 11.90 5.62 -3.86
CA GLU A 20 10.56 5.02 -3.79
C GLU A 20 10.09 4.87 -2.33
N ARG A 21 9.06 5.63 -1.93
CA ARG A 21 8.37 5.37 -0.67
C ARG A 21 7.49 4.14 -0.83
N VAL A 22 8.05 2.98 -0.48
CA VAL A 22 7.33 1.70 -0.44
C VAL A 22 6.77 1.49 0.96
N LEU A 23 5.48 1.14 1.03
CA LEU A 23 4.83 0.73 2.28
C LEU A 23 4.27 -0.68 2.14
N ILE A 24 4.49 -1.51 3.15
CA ILE A 24 3.99 -2.88 3.20
C ILE A 24 3.01 -3.02 4.37
N GLU A 25 1.78 -3.45 4.05
CA GLU A 25 0.76 -3.83 5.03
C GLU A 25 0.48 -5.33 4.93
N THR A 26 0.60 -6.05 6.03
CA THR A 26 0.29 -7.49 6.08
C THR A 26 -1.20 -7.73 6.20
N LEU A 27 -1.72 -8.68 5.43
CA LEU A 27 -3.11 -9.09 5.49
C LEU A 27 -3.30 -10.28 6.43
N ASN A 28 -4.46 -10.35 7.07
CA ASN A 28 -4.84 -11.49 7.91
C ASN A 28 -5.25 -12.70 7.07
N ARG A 29 -5.83 -12.46 5.90
CA ARG A 29 -6.23 -13.48 4.92
C ARG A 29 -5.95 -12.99 3.51
N LYS A 30 -5.92 -13.94 2.57
CA LYS A 30 -5.88 -13.63 1.15
C LYS A 30 -7.22 -13.04 0.71
N PRO A 31 -7.26 -11.91 -0.01
CA PRO A 31 -8.45 -11.47 -0.72
C PRO A 31 -8.86 -12.50 -1.79
N GLU A 32 -10.12 -12.91 -1.80
CA GLU A 32 -10.64 -13.90 -2.74
C GLU A 32 -11.05 -13.30 -4.08
N ASN A 33 -11.38 -12.00 -4.09
CA ASN A 33 -11.82 -11.26 -5.27
C ASN A 33 -11.35 -9.80 -5.24
N ALA A 34 -11.66 -9.05 -6.29
CA ALA A 34 -11.26 -7.65 -6.44
C ALA A 34 -11.89 -6.74 -5.36
N ASP A 35 -13.14 -6.98 -4.99
CA ASP A 35 -13.84 -6.18 -3.98
C ASP A 35 -13.22 -6.35 -2.59
N GLU A 36 -12.84 -7.57 -2.23
CA GLU A 36 -12.09 -7.81 -0.99
C GLU A 36 -10.72 -7.13 -1.02
N PHE A 37 -10.04 -7.12 -2.18
CA PHE A 37 -8.78 -6.40 -2.32
C PHE A 37 -8.96 -4.89 -2.13
N TYR A 38 -10.01 -4.30 -2.70
CA TYR A 38 -10.32 -2.87 -2.51
C TYR A 38 -10.69 -2.56 -1.06
N ASN A 39 -11.48 -3.41 -0.40
CA ASN A 39 -11.82 -3.26 1.02
C ASN A 39 -10.57 -3.26 1.92
N GLU A 40 -9.57 -4.10 1.65
CA GLU A 40 -8.32 -4.09 2.43
C GLU A 40 -7.54 -2.76 2.27
N ILE A 41 -7.59 -2.15 1.08
CA ILE A 41 -7.00 -0.82 0.82
C ILE A 41 -7.75 0.27 1.59
N GLU A 42 -9.09 0.24 1.56
CA GLU A 42 -9.96 1.16 2.29
C GLU A 42 -9.76 1.04 3.79
N GLU A 43 -9.72 -0.19 4.32
CA GLU A 43 -9.46 -0.48 5.73
C GLU A 43 -8.10 0.02 6.18
N TYR A 44 -7.06 -0.16 5.36
CA TYR A 44 -5.75 0.42 5.63
C TYR A 44 -5.81 1.94 5.75
N CYS A 45 -6.46 2.63 4.79
CA CYS A 45 -6.56 4.09 4.82
C CYS A 45 -7.39 4.58 6.01
N ARG A 46 -8.52 3.93 6.28
CA ARG A 46 -9.42 4.23 7.41
C ARG A 46 -8.70 4.10 8.76
N LYS A 47 -7.95 3.01 8.97
CA LYS A 47 -7.17 2.77 10.21
C LYS A 47 -6.07 3.80 10.43
N ASN A 48 -5.51 4.33 9.34
CA ASN A 48 -4.40 5.29 9.40
C ASN A 48 -4.86 6.74 9.21
N HIS A 49 -6.18 7.00 9.19
CA HIS A 49 -6.77 8.32 8.98
C HIS A 49 -6.28 9.02 7.70
N LYS A 50 -6.17 8.26 6.61
CA LYS A 50 -5.72 8.74 5.31
C LYS A 50 -6.89 8.99 4.37
N GLU A 51 -6.81 10.04 3.57
CA GLU A 51 -7.76 10.28 2.49
C GLU A 51 -7.45 9.34 1.32
N LEU A 52 -8.46 8.64 0.80
CA LEU A 52 -8.32 7.65 -0.26
C LEU A 52 -9.25 7.98 -1.42
N GLU A 53 -8.69 7.94 -2.63
CA GLU A 53 -9.43 7.97 -3.88
C GLU A 53 -8.90 6.87 -4.81
N PHE A 54 -9.80 6.10 -5.42
CA PHE A 54 -9.42 5.13 -6.45
C PHE A 54 -9.29 5.83 -7.80
N VAL A 55 -8.08 5.87 -8.34
CA VAL A 55 -7.79 6.37 -9.70
C VAL A 55 -8.13 5.29 -10.73
N GLU A 56 -7.75 4.05 -10.45
CA GLU A 56 -8.09 2.88 -11.26
C GLU A 56 -8.41 1.68 -10.36
N LYS A 57 -9.63 1.16 -10.48
CA LYS A 57 -10.07 -0.06 -9.80
C LYS A 57 -9.69 -1.28 -10.63
N ALA A 58 -8.46 -1.76 -10.43
CA ALA A 58 -7.93 -2.99 -10.99
C ALA A 58 -7.06 -3.73 -9.95
N VAL A 59 -6.56 -4.92 -10.29
CA VAL A 59 -5.53 -5.62 -9.51
C VAL A 59 -4.29 -5.76 -10.41
N PRO A 60 -3.22 -4.96 -10.22
CA PRO A 60 -3.01 -3.97 -9.15
C PRO A 60 -3.84 -2.69 -9.32
N ALA A 61 -4.14 -2.01 -8.20
CA ALA A 61 -4.90 -0.76 -8.20
C ALA A 61 -4.00 0.47 -8.29
N LEU A 62 -4.53 1.56 -8.85
CA LEU A 62 -3.97 2.90 -8.70
C LEU A 62 -4.87 3.70 -7.77
N VAL A 63 -4.26 4.25 -6.72
CA VAL A 63 -4.98 5.02 -5.70
C VAL A 63 -4.24 6.31 -5.40
N ARG A 64 -4.99 7.36 -5.07
CA ARG A 64 -4.46 8.59 -4.49
C ARG A 64 -4.66 8.54 -2.99
N ILE A 65 -3.57 8.62 -2.24
CA ILE A 65 -3.55 8.61 -0.78
C ILE A 65 -2.89 9.91 -0.32
N ASP A 66 -3.62 10.73 0.44
CA ASP A 66 -3.18 12.05 0.91
C ASP A 66 -2.56 12.90 -0.23
N GLY A 67 -3.25 12.94 -1.38
CA GLY A 67 -2.83 13.69 -2.57
C GLY A 67 -1.73 13.04 -3.42
N ARG A 68 -1.19 11.87 -3.03
CA ARG A 68 -0.10 11.19 -3.76
C ARG A 68 -0.55 9.90 -4.42
N ILE A 69 -0.14 9.67 -5.66
CA ILE A 69 -0.49 8.45 -6.40
C ILE A 69 0.38 7.28 -5.93
N HIS A 70 -0.26 6.16 -5.64
CA HIS A 70 0.35 4.91 -5.27
C HIS A 70 -0.18 3.79 -6.17
N ARG A 71 0.73 2.91 -6.59
CA ARG A 71 0.37 1.61 -7.15
C ARG A 71 0.31 0.59 -6.02
N VAL A 72 -0.85 -0.05 -5.86
CA VAL A 72 -1.09 -1.02 -4.80
C VAL A 72 -1.17 -2.41 -5.37
N GLU A 73 -0.31 -3.29 -4.87
CA GLU A 73 -0.19 -4.65 -5.37
C GLU A 73 -0.47 -5.66 -4.25
N LEU A 74 -1.27 -6.67 -4.55
CA LEU A 74 -1.35 -7.86 -3.72
C LEU A 74 -0.13 -8.75 -3.99
N ARG A 75 0.62 -9.08 -2.95
CA ARG A 75 1.80 -9.95 -3.02
C ARG A 75 1.71 -11.03 -1.95
N PHE A 76 2.38 -12.15 -2.20
CA PHE A 76 2.61 -13.18 -1.18
C PHE A 76 4.07 -13.09 -0.75
N PHE A 77 4.32 -12.91 0.55
CA PHE A 77 5.65 -12.74 1.12
C PHE A 77 5.85 -13.72 2.28
N TYR A 78 6.82 -14.62 2.12
CA TYR A 78 7.07 -15.78 2.97
C TYR A 78 5.85 -16.69 3.17
N VAL A 79 4.97 -16.34 4.10
CA VAL A 79 3.83 -17.15 4.56
C VAL A 79 2.52 -16.37 4.62
N THR A 80 2.52 -15.09 4.22
CA THR A 80 1.33 -14.24 4.28
C THR A 80 1.16 -13.37 3.03
N TYR A 81 -0.08 -12.93 2.81
CA TYR A 81 -0.38 -11.93 1.79
C TYR A 81 -0.14 -10.52 2.33
N VAL A 82 0.32 -9.63 1.47
CA VAL A 82 0.62 -8.23 1.79
C VAL A 82 0.09 -7.32 0.71
N LEU A 83 -0.33 -6.12 1.11
CA LEU A 83 -0.49 -4.99 0.21
C LEU A 83 0.85 -4.25 0.15
N LYS A 84 1.40 -4.13 -1.05
CA LYS A 84 2.57 -3.30 -1.32
C LYS A 84 2.10 -2.02 -1.99
N PHE A 85 2.21 -0.91 -1.27
CA PHE A 85 1.97 0.43 -1.79
C PHE A 85 3.30 0.99 -2.30
N THR A 86 3.39 1.27 -3.59
CA THR A 86 4.55 1.94 -4.20
C THR A 86 4.13 3.34 -4.58
N GLN A 87 4.64 4.36 -3.90
CA GLN A 87 4.38 5.74 -4.29
C GLN A 87 5.01 5.98 -5.67
N LEU A 88 4.21 6.42 -6.64
CA LEU A 88 4.72 6.81 -7.95
C LEU A 88 5.34 8.22 -7.85
N PRO A 89 6.39 8.51 -8.64
CA PRO A 89 6.88 9.87 -8.76
C PRO A 89 5.73 10.72 -9.32
N GLY A 90 5.21 11.64 -8.51
CA GLY A 90 4.41 12.72 -9.05
C GLY A 90 5.29 13.50 -10.01
N LYS A 91 4.78 13.94 -11.16
CA LYS A 91 5.40 15.06 -11.84
C LYS A 91 5.56 16.15 -10.79
N VAL A 92 6.81 16.41 -10.40
CA VAL A 92 7.14 17.71 -9.86
C VAL A 92 6.91 18.59 -11.07
N ASP A 93 5.82 19.36 -11.06
CA ASP A 93 5.70 20.47 -11.98
C ASP A 93 6.87 21.39 -11.63
N GLU A 94 7.99 21.19 -12.33
CA GLU A 94 8.98 22.22 -12.55
C GLU A 94 8.27 23.30 -13.37
N GLU A 95 7.86 24.37 -12.71
CA GLU A 95 7.65 25.66 -13.36
C GLU A 95 8.01 26.79 -12.37
N PRO A 96 8.54 27.92 -12.84
CA PRO A 96 8.99 28.26 -14.20
C PRO A 96 10.52 28.46 -14.33
#